data_AF-K1RB94-F1
#
_entry.id   AF-K1RB94-F1
#
_cell.length_a   1.000
_cell.length_b   1.000
_cell.length_c   1.000
_cell.angle_alpha   90.00
_cell.angle_beta   90.00
_cell.angle_gamma   90.00
#
_symmetry.space_group_name_H-M   'P 1'
#
loop_
_entity.id
_entity.type
_entity.pdbx_description
1 polymer ?
#
loop_
_entity_poly.entity_id
_entity_poly.type
_entity_poly.pdbx_seq_one_letter_code
_entity_poly.pdbx_strand_id
1 'polypeptide(L)'
;MLLFSGLYSPGTQIPLRNKQKHTSANRVPSKRHAGCFIFDDKGTFVSQINDSLNQVNDDYTMKLPFKQGSYQFVAWTGYDETCYQLSACIPQQTDIHDFFLSLKREKDNQTINQPSLLYHGIHDIVKIREGKENIVWIDLKQITNHIQVIVHNLNDKKKHIIYIEDNNGKYD
;
A
#
# COMPACT_ATOMS: atom_id res chain seq x y z
N MET A 1 -27.88 -18.29 -24.04
CA MET A 1 -26.95 -19.36 -23.65
C MET A 1 -25.59 -19.01 -24.24
N LEU A 2 -24.72 -18.35 -23.48
CA LEU A 2 -23.38 -17.97 -23.94
C LEU A 2 -22.37 -18.96 -23.35
N LEU A 3 -21.81 -19.79 -24.22
CA LEU A 3 -20.73 -20.71 -23.92
C LEU A 3 -19.42 -19.91 -23.83
N PHE A 4 -18.83 -19.81 -22.64
CA PHE A 4 -17.43 -19.43 -22.49
C PHE A 4 -16.58 -20.70 -22.47
N SER A 5 -16.13 -21.12 -23.65
CA SER A 5 -14.92 -21.94 -23.78
C SER A 5 -13.73 -20.99 -23.96
N GLY A 6 -13.04 -20.67 -22.87
CA GLY A 6 -11.83 -19.86 -22.90
C GLY A 6 -10.71 -20.63 -22.20
N LEU A 7 -9.75 -21.06 -22.99
CA LEU A 7 -8.51 -21.73 -22.58
C LEU A 7 -7.84 -20.98 -21.42
N TYR A 8 -7.36 -21.72 -20.42
CA TYR A 8 -6.51 -21.20 -19.35
C TYR A 8 -5.26 -20.56 -19.98
N SER A 9 -5.27 -19.23 -20.09
CA SER A 9 -4.06 -18.46 -20.40
C SER A 9 -3.30 -18.27 -19.08
N PRO A 10 -1.99 -18.53 -18.99
CA PRO A 10 -1.22 -18.28 -17.76
C PRO A 10 -1.32 -16.79 -17.43
N GLY A 11 -2.09 -16.46 -16.38
CA GLY A 11 -2.27 -15.07 -15.95
C GLY A 11 -0.98 -14.48 -15.40
N THR A 12 -0.85 -13.16 -15.49
CA THR A 12 0.24 -12.44 -14.81
C THR A 12 -0.04 -12.43 -13.30
N GLN A 13 0.96 -12.80 -12.51
CA GLN A 13 0.89 -12.79 -11.06
C GLN A 13 1.83 -11.70 -10.52
N ILE A 14 1.35 -10.92 -9.56
CA ILE A 14 2.17 -10.02 -8.77
C ILE A 14 2.23 -10.55 -7.33
N PRO A 15 3.28 -11.30 -6.97
CA PRO A 15 3.55 -11.54 -5.56
C PRO A 15 3.96 -10.25 -4.86
N LEU A 16 3.38 -9.99 -3.69
CA LEU A 16 3.89 -8.98 -2.77
C LEU A 16 4.80 -9.67 -1.76
N ARG A 17 6.07 -9.27 -1.70
CA ARG A 17 7.03 -9.89 -0.78
C ARG A 17 7.34 -8.94 0.37
N ASN A 18 7.15 -9.41 1.60
CA ASN A 18 7.60 -8.67 2.77
C ASN A 18 8.98 -9.18 3.19
N LYS A 19 10.02 -8.38 2.95
CA LYS A 19 11.40 -8.77 3.33
C LYS A 19 11.66 -8.70 4.84
N GLN A 20 10.71 -8.21 5.65
CA GLN A 20 10.84 -8.11 7.10
C GLN A 20 10.08 -9.26 7.78
N LYS A 21 10.81 -10.26 8.29
CA LYS A 21 10.25 -11.30 9.15
C LYS A 21 9.83 -10.68 10.47
N HIS A 22 8.52 -10.58 10.72
CA HIS A 22 8.00 -10.31 12.07
C HIS A 22 7.42 -11.58 12.70
N THR A 23 8.09 -12.04 13.75
CA THR A 23 7.48 -12.83 14.82
C THR A 23 6.49 -11.97 15.62
N SER A 24 5.43 -12.64 16.09
CA SER A 24 4.45 -12.25 17.12
C SER A 24 3.08 -11.82 16.59
N ALA A 25 2.13 -12.73 16.77
CA ALA A 25 0.71 -12.51 16.67
C ALA A 25 0.25 -11.47 17.72
N ASN A 26 -0.28 -10.34 17.24
CA ASN A 26 -1.27 -9.57 17.98
C ASN A 26 -2.44 -9.30 17.02
N ARG A 27 -3.62 -9.83 17.38
CA ARG A 27 -4.88 -9.60 16.66
C ARG A 27 -5.16 -8.10 16.59
N VAL A 28 -5.36 -7.55 15.39
CA VAL A 28 -5.91 -6.20 15.19
C VAL A 28 -7.25 -6.33 14.48
N PRO A 29 -8.36 -5.83 15.05
CA PRO A 29 -9.67 -5.85 14.40
C PRO A 29 -9.88 -4.53 13.64
N SER A 30 -9.38 -4.45 12.42
CA SER A 30 -9.89 -3.50 11.41
C SER A 30 -9.61 -4.06 10.03
N LYS A 31 -10.55 -3.89 9.09
CA LYS A 31 -10.31 -4.24 7.67
C LYS A 31 -9.16 -3.37 7.20
N ARG A 32 -8.03 -3.99 6.87
CA ARG A 32 -6.88 -3.33 6.26
C ARG A 32 -6.95 -3.55 4.77
N HIS A 33 -6.53 -2.54 4.03
CA HIS A 33 -6.56 -2.59 2.58
C HIS A 33 -5.17 -2.93 2.02
N ALA A 34 -5.17 -3.65 0.90
CA ALA A 34 -4.04 -3.78 0.02
C ALA A 34 -4.47 -3.26 -1.36
N GLY A 35 -3.69 -2.37 -1.94
CA GLY A 35 -3.95 -1.79 -3.26
C GLY A 35 -2.69 -1.87 -4.11
N CYS A 36 -2.82 -2.38 -5.33
CA CYS A 36 -1.81 -2.27 -6.38
C CYS A 36 -2.31 -1.31 -7.45
N PHE A 37 -1.59 -0.23 -7.65
CA PHE A 37 -1.85 0.82 -8.62
C PHE A 37 -0.92 0.61 -9.80
N ILE A 38 -1.50 0.56 -10.99
CA ILE A 38 -0.80 0.20 -12.21
C ILE A 38 -0.72 1.42 -13.10
N PHE A 39 0.49 1.75 -13.52
CA PHE A 39 0.81 2.84 -14.44
C PHE A 39 1.41 2.27 -15.72
N ASP A 40 1.19 2.92 -16.85
CA ASP A 40 1.84 2.56 -18.11
C ASP A 40 3.30 3.03 -18.17
N ASP A 41 3.95 2.84 -19.31
CA ASP A 41 5.34 3.23 -19.54
C ASP A 41 5.59 4.75 -19.54
N LYS A 42 4.53 5.55 -19.55
CA LYS A 42 4.59 7.01 -19.42
C LYS A 42 4.28 7.49 -18.00
N GLY A 43 4.01 6.58 -17.07
CA GLY A 43 3.59 6.92 -15.71
C GLY A 43 2.11 7.32 -15.62
N THR A 44 1.29 7.03 -16.63
CA THR A 44 -0.14 7.34 -16.59
C THR A 44 -0.92 6.20 -15.94
N PHE A 45 -1.83 6.52 -15.02
CA PHE A 45 -2.64 5.55 -14.31
C PHE A 45 -3.52 4.74 -15.26
N VAL A 46 -3.43 3.41 -15.17
CA VAL A 46 -4.20 2.46 -15.99
C VAL A 46 -5.36 1.90 -15.20
N SER A 47 -5.08 1.35 -14.02
CA SER A 47 -6.07 0.70 -13.17
C SER A 47 -5.52 0.43 -11.78
N GLN A 48 -6.41 -0.01 -10.89
CA GLN A 48 -6.03 -0.48 -9.57
C GLN A 48 -6.66 -1.85 -9.30
N ILE A 49 -5.96 -2.66 -8.51
CA ILE A 49 -6.51 -3.86 -7.91
C ILE A 49 -6.49 -3.66 -6.40
N ASN A 50 -7.67 -3.74 -5.80
CA ASN A 50 -7.83 -3.66 -4.36
C ASN A 50 -8.19 -5.04 -3.84
N ASP A 51 -7.53 -5.44 -2.75
CA ASP A 51 -7.90 -6.62 -1.98
C ASP A 51 -8.14 -6.22 -0.51
N SER A 52 -9.16 -6.82 0.08
CA SER A 52 -9.55 -6.62 1.47
C SER A 52 -9.01 -7.79 2.27
N LEU A 53 -7.69 -7.80 2.49
CA LEU A 53 -7.04 -8.93 3.17
C LEU A 53 -6.87 -8.67 4.65
N ASN A 54 -7.03 -9.75 5.41
CA ASN A 54 -6.68 -9.77 6.81
C ASN A 54 -5.15 -9.81 7.02
N GLN A 55 -4.35 -10.35 6.07
CA GLN A 55 -2.88 -10.36 6.08
C GLN A 55 -2.27 -10.49 4.67
N VAL A 56 -1.23 -9.71 4.36
CA VAL A 56 -0.31 -9.93 3.23
C VAL A 56 0.88 -10.74 3.76
N ASN A 57 1.15 -11.91 3.18
CA ASN A 57 2.28 -12.77 3.52
C ASN A 57 3.08 -13.14 2.24
N ASP A 58 4.19 -13.87 2.39
CA ASP A 58 5.08 -14.21 1.26
C ASP A 58 4.42 -15.07 0.16
N ASP A 59 3.28 -15.70 0.46
CA ASP A 59 2.51 -16.51 -0.50
C ASP A 59 1.40 -15.71 -1.20
N TYR A 60 1.24 -14.43 -0.84
CA TYR A 60 0.19 -13.59 -1.40
C TYR A 60 0.52 -13.16 -2.83
N THR A 61 -0.43 -13.40 -3.75
CA THR A 61 -0.33 -13.01 -5.16
C THR A 61 -1.60 -12.30 -5.62
N MET A 62 -1.44 -11.20 -6.35
CA MET A 62 -2.53 -10.57 -7.10
C MET A 62 -2.49 -11.03 -8.56
N LYS A 63 -3.63 -11.51 -9.07
CA LYS A 63 -3.79 -11.81 -10.49
C LYS A 63 -4.22 -10.55 -11.23
N LEU A 64 -3.43 -10.15 -12.21
CA LEU A 64 -3.74 -9.00 -13.05
C LEU A 64 -4.51 -9.40 -14.31
N PRO A 65 -5.55 -8.65 -14.70
CA PRO A 65 -6.28 -8.88 -15.95
C PRO A 65 -5.67 -8.10 -17.14
N PHE A 66 -4.34 -8.08 -17.33
CA PHE A 66 -3.73 -7.25 -18.38
C PHE A 66 -3.49 -7.93 -19.72
N LYS A 67 -3.54 -7.08 -20.76
CA LYS A 67 -3.01 -7.32 -22.11
C LYS A 67 -1.49 -7.12 -22.11
N GLN A 68 -0.81 -7.55 -23.15
CA GLN A 68 0.62 -7.26 -23.30
C GLN A 68 0.91 -5.75 -23.23
N GLY A 69 2.03 -5.35 -22.63
CA GLY A 69 2.38 -3.95 -22.44
C GLY A 69 3.56 -3.75 -21.50
N SER A 70 3.96 -2.51 -21.29
CA SER A 70 4.98 -2.10 -20.32
C SER A 70 4.30 -1.35 -19.19
N TYR A 71 4.53 -1.76 -17.96
CA TYR A 71 3.82 -1.24 -16.79
C TYR A 71 4.74 -1.04 -15.60
N GLN A 72 4.46 0.00 -14.82
CA GLN A 72 5.02 0.25 -13.49
C GLN A 72 3.96 -0.04 -12.43
N PHE A 73 4.39 -0.49 -11.26
CA PHE A 73 3.49 -0.89 -10.17
C PHE A 73 3.84 -0.16 -8.87
N VAL A 74 2.81 0.37 -8.21
CA VAL A 74 2.90 0.95 -6.87
C VAL A 74 1.97 0.18 -5.95
N ALA A 75 2.47 -0.36 -4.84
CA ALA A 75 1.72 -1.16 -3.90
C ALA A 75 1.68 -0.52 -2.51
N TRP A 76 0.46 -0.36 -1.99
CA TRP A 76 0.18 0.10 -0.63
C TRP A 76 -0.53 -1.01 0.14
N THR A 77 -0.09 -1.31 1.36
CA THR A 77 -0.83 -2.24 2.24
C THR A 77 -0.78 -1.83 3.71
N GLY A 78 -1.82 -2.22 4.43
CA GLY A 78 -1.95 -2.01 5.87
C GLY A 78 -2.72 -0.74 6.23
N TYR A 79 -3.00 0.12 5.26
CA TYR A 79 -3.80 1.33 5.47
C TYR A 79 -5.28 1.02 5.71
N ASP A 80 -5.92 1.93 6.44
CA ASP A 80 -7.35 1.98 6.68
C ASP A 80 -7.87 3.40 6.42
N GLU A 81 -9.13 3.51 6.03
CA GLU A 81 -9.75 4.79 5.68
C GLU A 81 -9.96 5.71 6.89
N THR A 82 -9.75 5.24 8.13
CA THR A 82 -9.89 6.09 9.33
C THR A 82 -8.64 6.92 9.60
N CYS A 83 -7.47 6.39 9.24
CA CYS A 83 -6.18 7.06 9.45
C CYS A 83 -5.61 7.65 8.15
N TYR A 84 -5.91 7.06 7.00
CA TYR A 84 -5.24 7.38 5.74
C TYR A 84 -6.20 7.80 4.64
N GLN A 85 -5.67 8.57 3.69
CA GLN A 85 -6.34 9.02 2.48
C GLN A 85 -5.40 8.82 1.29
N LEU A 86 -5.88 8.14 0.26
CA LEU A 86 -5.24 8.08 -1.05
C LEU A 86 -5.71 9.24 -1.93
N SER A 87 -4.83 9.73 -2.81
CA SER A 87 -5.24 10.63 -3.89
C SER A 87 -6.13 9.87 -4.90
N ALA A 88 -7.02 10.62 -5.56
CA ALA A 88 -7.91 10.04 -6.55
C ALA A 88 -7.13 9.66 -7.81
N CYS A 89 -7.33 8.44 -8.30
CA CYS A 89 -6.74 7.97 -9.54
C CYS A 89 -7.81 7.88 -10.64
N ILE A 90 -7.61 8.61 -11.72
CA ILE A 90 -8.49 8.62 -12.89
C ILE A 90 -7.75 7.95 -14.05
N PRO A 91 -8.27 6.85 -14.61
CA PRO A 91 -7.62 6.15 -15.72
C PRO A 91 -7.30 7.08 -16.89
N GLN A 92 -6.09 6.95 -17.43
CA GLN A 92 -5.57 7.73 -18.56
C GLN A 92 -5.43 9.24 -18.30
N GLN A 93 -5.49 9.69 -17.04
CA GLN A 93 -5.37 11.10 -16.67
C GLN A 93 -4.38 11.34 -15.53
N THR A 94 -4.44 10.55 -14.46
CA THR A 94 -3.55 10.73 -13.31
C THR A 94 -2.13 10.31 -13.67
N ASP A 95 -1.17 11.20 -13.45
CA ASP A 95 0.26 10.91 -13.52
C ASP A 95 0.73 10.27 -12.20
N ILE A 96 1.73 9.39 -12.25
CA ILE A 96 2.30 8.74 -11.08
C ILE A 96 2.86 9.75 -10.07
N HIS A 97 3.35 10.91 -10.52
CA HIS A 97 3.85 11.97 -9.64
C HIS A 97 2.73 12.72 -8.89
N ASP A 98 1.48 12.55 -9.31
CA ASP A 98 0.30 13.08 -8.62
C ASP A 98 -0.37 12.01 -7.70
N PHE A 99 0.13 10.78 -7.74
CA PHE A 99 -0.34 9.70 -6.87
C PHE A 99 0.36 9.75 -5.51
N PHE A 100 -0.41 9.82 -4.43
CA PHE A 100 0.14 9.84 -3.08
C PHE A 100 -0.83 9.25 -2.07
N LEU A 101 -0.28 8.80 -0.95
CA LEU A 101 -1.01 8.46 0.27
C LEU A 101 -0.69 9.50 1.34
N SER A 102 -1.69 9.90 2.11
CA SER A 102 -1.52 10.87 3.20
C SER A 102 -2.19 10.41 4.49
N LEU A 103 -1.60 10.81 5.61
CA LEU A 103 -2.19 10.67 6.93
C LEU A 103 -3.27 11.75 7.11
N LYS A 104 -4.46 11.34 7.53
CA LYS A 104 -5.55 12.26 7.86
C LYS A 104 -5.18 13.07 9.09
N ARG A 105 -5.43 14.38 9.01
CA ARG A 105 -5.15 15.35 10.07
C ARG A 105 -6.39 16.18 10.33
N GLU A 106 -6.56 16.60 11.57
CA GLU A 106 -7.54 17.61 11.96
C GLU A 106 -7.10 19.01 11.53
N LYS A 107 -7.98 20.00 11.70
CA LYS A 107 -7.70 21.42 11.36
C LYS A 107 -6.48 21.99 12.07
N ASP A 108 -6.10 21.42 13.20
CA ASP A 108 -4.94 21.82 14.00
C ASP A 108 -3.69 20.96 13.71
N ASN A 109 -3.67 20.22 12.60
CA ASN A 109 -2.61 19.30 12.17
C ASN A 109 -2.37 18.09 13.08
N GLN A 110 -3.26 17.80 14.02
CA GLN A 110 -3.15 16.61 14.87
C GLN A 110 -3.70 15.36 14.18
N THR A 111 -3.12 14.20 14.52
CA THR A 111 -3.60 12.88 14.11
C THR A 111 -4.60 12.35 15.12
N ILE A 112 -5.78 11.94 14.67
CA ILE A 112 -6.90 11.55 15.56
C ILE A 112 -6.69 10.15 16.15
N ASN A 113 -6.23 9.24 15.30
CA ASN A 113 -6.12 7.81 15.60
C ASN A 113 -4.66 7.38 15.52
N GLN A 114 -4.31 6.35 16.29
CA GLN A 114 -3.04 5.67 16.11
C GLN A 114 -3.02 5.02 14.71
N PRO A 115 -2.11 5.43 13.82
CA PRO A 115 -2.05 4.85 12.49
C PRO A 115 -1.70 3.36 12.55
N SER A 116 -2.35 2.58 11.69
CA SER A 116 -1.96 1.19 11.43
C SER A 116 -0.59 1.11 10.73
N LEU A 117 0.06 -0.06 10.80
CA LEU A 117 1.32 -0.28 10.10
C LEU A 117 1.12 -0.11 8.59
N LEU A 118 1.94 0.73 7.98
CA LEU A 118 1.89 1.01 6.54
C LEU A 118 3.11 0.45 5.84
N TYR A 119 2.86 -0.21 4.72
CA TYR A 119 3.91 -0.76 3.86
C TYR A 119 3.74 -0.23 2.44
N HIS A 120 4.87 0.07 1.82
CA HIS A 120 4.96 0.62 0.48
C HIS A 120 5.96 -0.18 -0.36
N GLY A 121 5.67 -0.39 -1.63
CA GLY A 121 6.62 -0.93 -2.58
C GLY A 121 6.37 -0.39 -3.98
N ILE A 122 7.44 -0.16 -4.72
CA ILE A 122 7.40 0.24 -6.12
C ILE A 122 8.20 -0.79 -6.92
N HIS A 123 7.67 -1.20 -8.06
CA HIS A 123 8.41 -1.96 -9.06
C HIS A 123 8.45 -1.16 -10.35
N ASP A 124 9.67 -0.92 -10.85
CA ASP A 124 9.92 -0.18 -12.09
C ASP A 124 9.27 -0.85 -13.32
N ILE A 125 9.29 -0.14 -14.44
CA ILE A 125 8.67 -0.57 -15.68
C ILE A 125 9.11 -1.99 -16.07
N VAL A 126 8.15 -2.89 -16.23
CA VAL A 126 8.35 -4.27 -16.70
C VAL A 126 7.42 -4.57 -17.86
N LYS A 127 7.94 -5.34 -18.82
CA LYS A 127 7.21 -5.75 -20.01
C LYS A 127 6.44 -7.05 -19.78
N ILE A 128 5.12 -6.96 -19.75
CA ILE A 128 4.19 -8.09 -19.69
C ILE A 128 3.95 -8.63 -21.09
N ARG A 129 4.12 -9.95 -21.26
CA ARG A 129 4.00 -10.65 -22.55
C ARG A 129 2.80 -11.59 -22.56
N GLU A 130 2.02 -11.56 -23.63
CA GLU A 130 0.90 -12.48 -23.81
C GLU A 130 1.37 -13.93 -24.00
N GLY A 131 0.57 -14.89 -23.51
CA GLY A 131 0.85 -16.32 -23.64
C GLY A 131 2.04 -16.81 -22.81
N LYS A 132 2.61 -15.98 -21.93
CA LYS A 132 3.67 -16.34 -21.00
C LYS A 132 3.20 -16.09 -19.57
N GLU A 133 3.66 -16.93 -18.66
CA GLU A 133 3.62 -16.60 -17.25
C GLU A 133 4.55 -15.41 -16.99
N ASN A 134 4.01 -14.34 -16.42
CA ASN A 134 4.78 -13.18 -15.98
C ASN A 134 4.62 -13.09 -14.47
N ILE A 135 5.74 -13.05 -13.75
CA ILE A 135 5.78 -12.88 -12.29
C ILE A 135 6.50 -11.56 -12.00
N VAL A 136 5.82 -10.63 -11.33
CA VAL A 136 6.38 -9.33 -10.94
C VAL A 136 6.44 -9.22 -9.43
N TRP A 137 7.64 -9.21 -8.87
CA TRP A 137 7.85 -9.18 -7.41
C TRP A 137 7.87 -7.74 -6.91
N ILE A 138 6.87 -7.32 -6.14
CA ILE A 138 6.92 -6.00 -5.48
C ILE A 138 7.44 -6.18 -4.06
N ASP A 139 8.63 -5.65 -3.79
CA ASP A 139 9.22 -5.63 -2.46
C ASP A 139 8.56 -4.56 -1.59
N LEU A 140 7.90 -4.98 -0.52
CA LEU A 140 7.28 -4.09 0.44
C LEU A 140 8.24 -3.71 1.57
N LYS A 141 8.25 -2.43 1.92
CA LYS A 141 8.95 -1.87 3.07
C LYS A 141 7.96 -1.24 4.04
N GLN A 142 8.05 -1.58 5.32
CA GLN A 142 7.32 -0.84 6.36
C GLN A 142 7.86 0.58 6.45
N ILE A 143 6.97 1.57 6.41
CA ILE A 143 7.34 2.99 6.48
C ILE A 143 6.89 3.68 7.77
N THR A 144 5.95 3.08 8.50
CA THR A 144 5.56 3.54 9.84
C THR A 144 6.55 3.10 10.91
N ASN A 145 6.79 3.97 11.89
CA ASN A 145 7.62 3.68 13.06
C ASN A 145 6.76 3.59 14.32
N HIS A 146 7.21 2.79 15.29
CA HIS A 146 6.63 2.76 16.63
C HIS A 146 7.65 3.28 17.64
N ILE A 147 7.36 4.44 18.24
CA ILE A 147 8.27 5.11 19.18
C ILE A 147 7.66 5.04 20.58
N GLN A 148 8.40 4.46 21.52
CA GLN A 148 8.03 4.46 22.94
C GLN A 148 8.86 5.50 23.68
N VAL A 149 8.19 6.46 24.33
CA VAL A 149 8.84 7.50 25.14
C VAL A 149 8.58 7.23 26.62
N ILE A 150 9.64 7.16 27.42
CA ILE A 150 9.57 6.94 28.87
C ILE A 150 10.26 8.12 29.54
N VAL A 151 9.57 8.74 30.51
CA VAL A 151 10.08 9.89 31.25
C VAL A 151 10.10 9.57 32.74
N HIS A 152 11.23 9.85 33.40
CA HIS A 152 11.44 9.58 34.82
C HIS A 152 11.56 10.88 35.62
N ASN A 153 11.29 10.80 36.94
CA ASN A 153 11.48 11.91 37.90
C ASN A 153 10.71 13.20 37.57
N LEU A 154 9.53 13.08 36.98
CA LEU A 154 8.65 14.23 36.74
C LEU A 154 8.07 14.77 38.05
N ASN A 155 7.94 16.10 38.12
CA ASN A 155 7.21 16.75 39.21
C ASN A 155 5.71 16.50 39.03
N ASP A 156 5.11 15.79 39.98
CA ASP A 156 3.71 15.39 40.02
C ASP A 156 2.71 16.56 40.12
N LYS A 157 3.18 17.74 40.54
CA LYS A 157 2.37 18.96 40.63
C LYS A 157 2.24 19.71 39.30
N LYS A 158 2.90 19.26 38.23
CA LYS A 158 2.85 19.89 36.90
C LYS A 158 2.25 18.93 35.87
N LYS A 159 1.46 19.48 34.94
CA LYS A 159 1.03 18.74 33.75
C LYS A 159 2.20 18.68 32.77
N HIS A 160 2.58 17.46 32.38
CA HIS A 160 3.58 17.21 31.34
C HIS A 160 2.88 16.60 30.14
N ILE A 161 3.22 17.07 28.95
CA ILE A 161 2.68 16.56 27.69
C ILE A 161 3.86 16.30 26.77
N ILE A 162 3.81 15.19 26.05
CA ILE A 162 4.83 14.78 25.08
C ILE A 162 4.19 14.87 23.71
N TYR A 163 4.91 15.50 22.77
CA TYR A 163 4.52 15.60 21.38
C TYR A 163 5.65 15.04 20.51
N ILE A 164 5.29 14.44 19.39
CA ILE A 164 6.20 14.10 18.29
C ILE A 164 5.66 14.85 17.08
N GLU A 165 6.49 15.70 16.48
CA GLU A 165 6.12 16.54 15.35
C GLU A 165 7.08 16.29 14.20
N ASP A 166 6.52 16.07 13.01
CA ASP A 166 7.27 15.91 11.77
C ASP A 166 6.37 16.21 10.56
N ASN A 167 6.97 16.56 9.43
CA ASN A 167 6.27 16.76 8.16
C ASN A 167 6.41 15.53 7.24
N ASN A 168 6.15 14.35 7.79
CA ASN A 168 6.31 13.05 7.10
C ASN A 168 4.98 12.33 6.79
N GLY A 169 3.86 13.06 6.90
CA GLY A 169 2.52 12.49 6.74
C GLY A 169 2.02 12.39 5.31
N LYS A 170 2.83 12.75 4.31
CA LYS A 170 2.53 12.56 2.88
C LYS A 170 3.59 11.64 2.30
N TYR A 171 3.15 10.62 1.57
CA TYR A 171 3.98 9.61 0.94
C TYR A 171 3.70 9.59 -0.55
N ASP A 172 4.75 9.82 -1.33
CA ASP A 172 4.74 9.73 -2.79
C ASP A 172 5.15 8.31 -3.26
#